data_AF-A0A7C4BA96-F1
#
_entry.id   AF-A0A7C4BA96-F1
#
_cell.length_a   1.000
_cell.length_b   1.000
_cell.length_c   1.000
_cell.angle_alpha   90.00
_cell.angle_beta   90.00
_cell.angle_gamma   90.00
#
_symmetry.space_group_name_H-M   'P 1'
#
loop_
_entity.id
_entity.type
_entity.pdbx_description
1 polymer ?
#
loop_
_entity_poly.entity_id
_entity_poly.type
_entity_poly.pdbx_seq_one_letter_code
_entity_poly.pdbx_strand_id
1 'polypeptide(L)' 'MGRKAPRCALCGSPDAMAKIEGKYYCFKCGSALILESFKKTLQELKRKYLESST' A
#
# COMPACT_ATOMS: atom_id res chain seq x y z
N MET A 1 -6.57 -14.91 27.84
CA MET A 1 -5.59 -14.99 26.73
C MET A 1 -5.51 -13.63 26.04
N GLY A 2 -4.41 -12.90 26.19
CA GLY A 2 -4.23 -11.59 25.55
C GLY A 2 -4.04 -11.75 24.04
N ARG A 3 -4.82 -11.02 23.22
CA ARG A 3 -4.63 -11.01 21.77
C ARG A 3 -3.28 -10.34 21.47
N LYS A 4 -2.37 -11.06 20.82
CA LYS A 4 -1.12 -10.46 20.31
C LYS A 4 -1.50 -9.33 19.35
N ALA A 5 -0.94 -8.14 19.58
CA ALA A 5 -1.11 -7.02 18.66
C ALA A 5 -0.63 -7.41 17.25
N PRO A 6 -1.34 -7.00 16.19
CA PRO A 6 -0.93 -7.28 14.82
C PRO A 6 0.44 -6.65 14.54
N ARG A 7 1.29 -7.37 13.80
CA ARG A 7 2.60 -6.89 13.36
C ARG A 7 2.59 -6.61 11.86
N CYS A 8 3.47 -5.71 11.42
CA CYS A 8 3.64 -5.44 10.01
C CYS A 8 4.07 -6.71 9.27
N ALA A 9 3.34 -7.06 8.22
CA ALA A 9 3.61 -8.23 7.39
C ALA A 9 4.92 -8.13 6.59
N LEU A 10 5.49 -6.93 6.42
CA LEU A 10 6.74 -6.71 5.69
C LEU A 10 7.97 -6.64 6.60
N CYS A 11 7.93 -5.84 7.66
CA CYS A 11 9.12 -5.60 8.51
C CYS A 11 8.99 -6.15 9.94
N GLY A 12 7.84 -6.72 10.32
CA GLY A 12 7.61 -7.26 11.66
C GLY A 12 7.39 -6.22 12.77
N SER A 13 7.41 -4.93 12.42
CA SER A 13 7.15 -3.82 13.37
C SER A 13 5.84 -4.08 14.15
N PRO A 14 5.85 -3.87 15.48
CA PRO A 14 4.64 -3.97 16.29
C PRO A 14 3.64 -2.83 16.04
N ASP A 15 4.08 -1.76 15.37
CA ASP A 15 3.31 -0.56 15.09
C ASP A 15 2.49 -0.73 13.80
N ALA A 16 1.80 -1.86 13.67
CA ALA A 16 0.94 -2.10 12.52
C ALA A 16 -0.36 -1.30 12.66
N MET A 17 -0.53 -0.29 11.81
CA MET A 17 -1.62 0.69 11.91
C MET A 17 -2.69 0.49 10.85
N ALA A 18 -2.35 -0.10 9.70
CA ALA A 18 -3.25 -0.25 8.57
C ALA A 18 -3.46 -1.72 8.19
N LYS A 19 -4.67 -2.06 7.73
CA LYS A 19 -4.99 -3.37 7.14
C LYS A 19 -5.21 -3.20 5.64
N ILE A 20 -4.35 -3.81 4.83
CA ILE A 20 -4.38 -3.75 3.35
C ILE A 20 -4.49 -5.20 2.86
N GLU A 21 -5.55 -5.52 2.11
CA GLU A 21 -5.79 -6.87 1.57
C GLU A 21 -5.66 -8.00 2.61
N GLY A 22 -6.22 -7.78 3.80
CA GLY A 22 -6.19 -8.79 4.88
C GLY A 22 -4.90 -8.84 5.71
N LYS A 23 -3.82 -8.18 5.28
CA LYS A 23 -2.53 -8.11 5.99
C LYS A 23 -2.37 -6.77 6.72
N TYR A 24 -1.67 -6.78 7.85
CA TYR A 24 -1.40 -5.57 8.63
C TYR A 24 -0.04 -4.96 8.29
N TYR A 25 0.05 -3.62 8.26
CA TYR A 25 1.27 -2.90 7.90
C TYR A 25 1.50 -1.68 8.80
N CYS A 26 2.78 -1.38 9.07
CA CYS A 26 3.15 -0.10 9.66
C CYS A 26 3.05 1.02 8.62
N PHE A 27 3.04 2.28 9.10
CA PHE A 27 2.92 3.45 8.22
C PHE A 27 3.96 3.46 7.09
N LYS A 28 5.24 3.20 7.40
CA LYS A 28 6.33 3.21 6.43
C LYS A 28 6.12 2.19 5.31
N CYS A 29 5.78 0.95 5.66
CA CYS A 29 5.61 -0.12 4.69
C CYS A 29 4.28 0.01 3.92
N GLY A 30 3.19 0.34 4.62
CA GLY A 30 1.87 0.50 4.02
C GLY A 30 1.82 1.67 3.04
N SER A 31 2.39 2.82 3.40
CA SER A 31 2.43 3.99 2.51
C SER A 31 3.24 3.73 1.23
N ALA A 32 4.38 3.02 1.33
CA ALA A 32 5.17 2.65 0.17
C ALA A 32 4.40 1.76 -0.82
N LEU A 33 3.68 0.74 -0.31
CA LEU A 33 2.83 -0.13 -1.13
C LEU A 33 1.74 0.65 -1.86
N ILE A 34 1.04 1.52 -1.13
CA ILE A 34 -0.02 2.35 -1.69
C ILE A 34 0.55 3.29 -2.75
N LEU A 35 1.64 4.00 -2.46
CA LEU A 35 2.27 4.91 -3.42
C LEU A 35 2.71 4.21 -4.70
N GLU A 36 3.26 2.99 -4.60
CA GLU A 36 3.63 2.21 -5.78
C GLU A 36 2.39 1.82 -6.62
N SER A 37 1.31 1.38 -5.96
CA SER A 37 0.05 1.06 -6.64
C SER A 37 -0.52 2.29 -7.36
N PHE A 38 -0.59 3.44 -6.68
CA PHE A 38 -1.08 4.68 -7.26
C PHE A 38 -0.23 5.15 -8.44
N LYS A 39 1.10 5.03 -8.37
CA LYS A 39 2.00 5.36 -9.49
C LYS A 39 1.65 4.53 -10.74
N LYS A 40 1.43 3.22 -10.59
CA LYS A 40 1.03 2.35 -11.71
C LYS A 40 -0.32 2.77 -12.29
N THR A 41 -1.30 3.02 -11.43
CA THR A 41 -2.63 3.50 -11.87
C THR A 41 -2.55 4.82 -12.62
N LEU A 42 -1.76 5.79 -12.13
CA LEU A 42 -1.57 7.08 -12.80
C LEU A 42 -0.87 6.93 -14.16
N GLN A 43 0.13 6.06 -14.27
CA GLN A 43 0.79 5.77 -15.55
C GLN A 43 -0.19 5.16 -16.56
N GLU A 44 -1.04 4.24 -16.14
CA GLU A 44 -2.06 3.65 -17.01
C GLU A 44 -3.12 4.67 -17.44
N LEU A 45 -3.57 5.53 -16.53
CA LEU A 45 -4.50 6.61 -16.83
C LEU A 45 -3.88 7.61 -17.82
N LYS A 46 -2.62 7.99 -17.61
CA LYS A 46 -1.88 8.87 -18.53
C LYS A 46 -1.83 8.27 -19.94
N ARG A 47 -1.44 6.99 -20.05
CA ARG A 47 -1.40 6.28 -21.33
C ARG A 47 -2.77 6.21 -22.02
N LYS A 48 -3.84 5.97 -21.27
CA LYS A 48 -5.19 5.79 -21.84
C LYS A 48 -5.84 7.09 -22.29
N TYR A 49 -5.66 8.18 -21.52
CA TYR A 49 -6.48 9.38 -21.67
C TYR A 49 -5.71 10.67 -21.94
N LEU A 50 -4.41 10.72 -21.62
CA LEU A 50 -3.60 11.94 -21.81
C LEU A 50 -2.65 11.84 -23.02
N GLU A 51 -2.29 10.64 -23.45
CA GLU A 51 -1.38 10.41 -24.59
C GLU A 51 -2.12 10.02 -25.89
N SER A 52 -3.46 9.96 -25.88
CA SER A 52 -4.30 9.58 -27.02
C SER A 52 -4.88 10.76 -27.82
N SER A 53 -4.32 11.97 -27.65
CA SER A 53 -4.78 13.19 -28.33
C SER A 53 -3.75 13.80 -29.30
N THR A 54 -2.90 12.98 -29.93
CA THR A 54 -2.04 13.43 -31.05
C THR A 54 -2.42 12.72 -32.33
#